data_AF-A0A562DIP4-F1
#
_entry.id   AF-A0A562DIP4-F1
#
_cell.length_a   1.000
_cell.length_b   1.000
_cell.length_c   1.000
_cell.angle_alpha   90.00
_cell.angle_beta   90.00
_cell.angle_gamma   90.00
#
_symmetry.space_group_name_H-M   'P 1'
#
loop_
_entity.id
_entity.type
_entity.pdbx_description
1 polymer ?
#
loop_
_entity_poly.entity_id
_entity_poly.type
_entity_poly.pdbx_seq_one_letter_code
_entity_poly.pdbx_strand_id
1 'polypeptide(L)' 'MADEVNQLELAQQLLAQAKEQGVELMGPNGLLGQLTKNVLETALDAEMTEHLG' A
#
# COMPACT_ATOMS: atom_id res chain seq x y z
N MET A 1 -13.43 -14.26 -11.57
CA MET A 1 -13.60 -12.79 -11.58
C MET A 1 -12.71 -12.30 -10.47
N ALA A 2 -11.76 -11.41 -10.75
CA ALA A 2 -10.93 -10.85 -9.69
C ALA A 2 -11.86 -10.24 -8.64
N ASP A 3 -11.68 -10.60 -7.37
CA ASP A 3 -12.40 -9.97 -6.27
C ASP A 3 -12.22 -8.46 -6.40
N GLU A 4 -13.33 -7.77 -6.67
CA GLU A 4 -13.33 -6.33 -6.78
C GLU A 4 -12.96 -5.78 -5.41
N VAL A 5 -11.81 -5.11 -5.30
CA VAL A 5 -11.34 -4.61 -4.02
C VAL A 5 -12.30 -3.54 -3.53
N ASN A 6 -13.01 -3.84 -2.44
CA ASN A 6 -13.78 -2.83 -1.73
C ASN A 6 -12.82 -1.88 -1.01
N GLN A 7 -12.58 -0.74 -1.64
CA GLN A 7 -11.60 0.26 -1.17
C GLN A 7 -11.92 0.76 0.24
N LEU A 8 -13.19 0.86 0.61
CA LEU A 8 -13.60 1.35 1.92
C LEU A 8 -13.33 0.32 3.02
N GLU A 9 -13.57 -0.97 2.76
CA GLU A 9 -13.26 -2.03 3.71
C GLU A 9 -11.76 -2.19 3.90
N LEU A 10 -10.98 -2.14 2.80
CA LEU A 10 -9.52 -2.19 2.86
C LEU A 10 -8.95 -1.01 3.67
N ALA A 11 -9.44 0.21 3.43
CA ALA A 11 -9.00 1.39 4.18
C ALA A 11 -9.28 1.26 5.68
N GLN A 12 -10.44 0.69 6.06
CA GLN A 12 -10.77 0.44 7.46
C GLN A 12 -9.83 -0.58 8.11
N GLN A 13 -9.53 -1.68 7.41
CA GLN A 13 -8.61 -2.72 7.90
C GLN A 13 -7.19 -2.16 8.10
N LEU A 14 -6.67 -1.41 7.12
CA LEU A 14 -5.36 -0.78 7.21
C LEU A 14 -5.29 0.22 8.37
N LEU A 15 -6.33 1.03 8.55
CA LEU A 15 -6.39 1.99 9.66
C LEU A 15 -6.47 1.29 11.02
N ALA A 16 -7.24 0.21 11.14
CA ALA A 16 -7.32 -0.58 12.36
C ALA A 16 -5.97 -1.19 12.73
N GLN A 17 -5.29 -1.80 11.75
CA GLN A 17 -3.98 -2.39 11.93
C GLN A 17 -2.92 -1.36 12.32
N ALA A 18 -2.90 -0.18 11.67
CA ALA A 18 -1.97 0.89 12.02
C ALA A 18 -2.18 1.36 13.47
N LYS A 19 -3.43 1.49 13.92
CA LYS A 19 -3.75 1.85 15.31
C LYS A 19 -3.28 0.78 16.31
N GLU A 20 -3.53 -0.50 16.02
CA GLU A 20 -3.09 -1.61 16.87
C GLU A 20 -1.56 -1.65 17.02
N GLN A 21 -0.84 -1.29 15.96
CA GLN A 21 0.62 -1.28 15.92
C GLN A 21 1.24 0.05 16.40
N GLY A 22 0.42 1.06 16.73
CA GLY A 22 0.91 2.39 17.10
C GLY A 22 1.58 3.15 15.97
N VAL A 23 1.28 2.81 14.71
CA VAL A 23 1.81 3.48 13.52
C VAL A 23 0.97 4.72 13.22
N GLU A 24 1.64 5.84 12.96
CA GLU A 24 0.97 7.07 12.56
C GLU A 24 0.31 6.94 11.18
N LEU A 25 -0.81 7.64 10.95
CA LEU A 25 -1.47 7.61 9.65
C LEU A 25 -0.65 8.31 8.56
N MET A 26 0.01 9.41 8.93
CA MET A 26 0.72 10.33 8.05
C MET A 26 2.23 10.32 8.34
N GLY A 27 3.00 11.00 7.50
CA GLY A 27 4.46 11.09 7.62
C GLY A 27 5.19 9.99 6.85
N PRO A 28 6.52 10.12 6.67
CA PRO A 28 7.31 9.22 5.83
C PRO A 28 7.29 7.77 6.34
N ASN A 29 7.19 7.58 7.66
CA ASN A 29 7.08 6.27 8.29
C ASN A 29 5.61 5.90 8.64
N GLY A 30 4.66 6.78 8.36
CA GLY A 30 3.25 6.52 8.59
C GLY A 30 2.66 5.59 7.53
N LEU A 31 1.47 5.06 7.82
CA LEU A 31 0.75 4.11 6.97
C LEU A 31 0.68 4.57 5.51
N LEU A 32 0.22 5.80 5.26
CA LEU A 32 0.05 6.31 3.89
C LEU A 32 1.39 6.55 3.18
N GLY A 33 2.42 6.99 3.92
CA GLY A 33 3.76 7.18 3.38
C GLY A 33 4.37 5.87 2.93
N GLN A 34 4.32 4.84 3.79
CA GLN A 34 4.82 3.52 3.46
C GLN A 34 4.00 2.85 2.34
N LEU A 35 2.67 2.97 2.35
CA LEU A 35 1.83 2.43 1.29
C LEU A 35 2.18 3.04 -0.08
N THR A 36 2.33 4.37 -0.14
CA THR A 36 2.72 5.07 -1.36
C THR A 36 4.09 4.60 -1.86
N LYS A 37 5.08 4.49 -0.96
CA LYS A 37 6.41 3.96 -1.28
C LYS A 37 6.32 2.56 -1.91
N ASN A 38 5.61 1.66 -1.24
CA ASN A 38 5.50 0.27 -1.68
C ASN A 38 4.81 0.16 -3.05
N VAL A 39 3.78 0.96 -3.32
CA VAL A 39 3.12 0.99 -4.64
C VAL A 39 4.10 1.44 -5.72
N LEU A 40 4.87 2.50 -5.48
CA LEU A 40 5.84 3.01 -6.46
C LEU A 40 6.97 2.02 -6.71
N GLU A 41 7.52 1.38 -5.67
CA GLU A 41 8.57 0.36 -5.81
C GLU A 41 8.06 -0.87 -6.55
N THR A 42 6.84 -1.33 -6.24
CA THR A 42 6.24 -2.47 -6.95
C THR A 42 5.98 -2.14 -8.43
N ALA A 43 5.52 -0.93 -8.73
CA ALA A 43 5.32 -0.47 -10.10
C ALA A 43 6.66 -0.41 -10.86
N LEU A 44 7.71 0.11 -10.22
CA LEU A 44 9.04 0.17 -10.80
C LEU A 44 9.61 -1.23 -11.08
N ASP A 45 9.48 -2.17 -10.14
CA ASP A 45 9.93 -3.56 -10.32
C ASP A 45 9.19 -4.26 -11.47
N ALA A 46 7.89 -4.01 -11.62
CA ALA A 46 7.11 -4.52 -12.74
C ALA A 46 7.60 -3.96 -14.08
N GLU A 47 7.78 -2.64 -14.18
CA GLU A 47 8.32 -1.97 -15.38
C GLU A 47 9.71 -2.50 -15.75
N MET A 48 10.60 -2.69 -14.77
CA MET A 48 11.94 -3.24 -15.01
C MET A 48 11.91 -4.69 -15.50
N THR A 49 10.92 -5.47 -15.06
CA THR A 49 10.72 -6.86 -15.51
C THR A 49 10.11 -6.92 -16.90
N GLU A 50 9.16 -6.02 -17.22
CA GLU A 50 8.48 -5.96 -18.51
C GLU A 50 9.36 -5.34 -19.63
N HIS A 51 10.30 -4.46 -19.30
CA HIS A 51 11.19 -3.81 -20.28
C HIS A 51 12.56 -4.46 -20.47
N LEU A 52 12.86 -5.56 -19.77
CA LEU A 52 14.09 -6.35 -19.96
C LEU A 52 13.84 -7.79 -20.46
N GLY A 53 12.61 -8.10 -20.86
CA GLY A 53 12.20 -9.36 -21.51
C GLY A 53 12.33 -9.35 -23.02
#